data_AF-A0A658NN42-F1
#
_entry.id   AF-A0A658NN42-F1
#
_cell.length_a   1.000
_cell.length_b   1.000
_cell.length_c   1.000
_cell.angle_alpha   90.00
_cell.angle_beta   90.00
_cell.angle_gamma   90.00
#
_symmetry.space_group_name_H-M   'P 1'
#
loop_
_entity.id
_entity.type
_entity.pdbx_description
1 polymer ?
#
loop_
_entity_poly.entity_id
_entity_poly.type
_entity_poly.pdbx_seq_one_letter_code
_entity_poly.pdbx_strand_id
1 'polypeptide(L)'
;SGVSIEGARKNMDAELPGWAFDSVRMQAVHRWNEELGVLTVTGGTQEQLTNFYTALYHTMLQPNIYNDVDGSYRGRDMKVHTAEGFDYYTVF
;
A
#
# COMPACT_ATOMS: atom_id res chain seq x y z
N SER A 1 -11.85 3.36 -3.37
CA SER A 1 -12.57 2.49 -4.32
C SER A 1 -12.65 3.12 -5.69
N GLY A 2 -12.22 2.37 -6.72
CA GLY A 2 -12.53 2.66 -8.14
C GLY A 2 -13.87 2.07 -8.60
N VAL A 3 -14.59 1.40 -7.69
CA VAL A 3 -15.81 0.65 -7.97
C VAL A 3 -17.06 1.45 -7.64
N SER A 4 -17.21 1.92 -6.39
CA SER A 4 -18.41 2.63 -5.92
C SER A 4 -18.20 3.38 -4.59
N ILE A 5 -19.15 4.26 -4.24
CA ILE A 5 -19.19 4.94 -2.92
C ILE A 5 -19.35 3.93 -1.79
N GLU A 6 -20.19 2.91 -1.98
CA GLU A 6 -20.41 1.87 -0.98
C GLU A 6 -19.14 1.05 -0.72
N GLY A 7 -18.42 0.68 -1.79
CA GLY A 7 -17.10 0.05 -1.68
C GLY A 7 -16.10 0.93 -0.93
N ALA A 8 -16.08 2.24 -1.18
CA ALA A 8 -15.23 3.18 -0.44
C ALA A 8 -15.54 3.22 1.06
N ARG A 9 -16.83 3.15 1.45
CA ARG A 9 -17.23 3.08 2.87
C ARG A 9 -16.77 1.77 3.51
N LYS A 10 -16.96 0.64 2.83
CA LYS A 10 -16.49 -0.67 3.30
C LYS A 10 -14.97 -0.72 3.48
N ASN A 11 -14.21 -0.16 2.55
CA ASN A 11 -12.75 -0.07 2.70
C ASN A 11 -12.39 0.73 3.96
N MET A 12 -13.03 1.90 4.17
CA MET A 12 -12.78 2.72 5.35
C MET A 12 -13.11 1.97 6.65
N ASP A 13 -14.26 1.30 6.73
CA ASP A 13 -14.68 0.58 7.93
C ASP A 13 -13.76 -0.62 8.23
N ALA A 14 -13.27 -1.30 7.20
CA ALA A 14 -12.35 -2.44 7.33
C ALA A 14 -10.91 -2.00 7.67
N GLU A 15 -10.41 -0.95 7.03
CA GLU A 15 -9.02 -0.50 7.16
C GLU A 15 -8.79 0.43 8.35
N LEU A 16 -9.81 1.16 8.80
CA LEU A 16 -9.69 2.21 9.83
C LEU A 16 -10.78 2.13 10.94
N PRO A 17 -10.99 0.98 11.61
CA PRO A 17 -12.12 0.75 12.51
C PRO A 17 -12.16 1.64 13.77
N GLY A 18 -11.05 2.29 14.14
CA GLY A 18 -10.93 3.11 15.36
C GLY A 18 -10.55 4.57 15.15
N TRP A 19 -10.31 5.00 13.90
CA TRP A 19 -10.02 6.38 13.47
C TRP A 19 -9.13 7.21 14.45
N ALA A 20 -7.94 6.70 14.76
CA ALA A 20 -6.96 7.40 15.61
C ALA A 20 -5.70 7.75 14.81
N PHE A 21 -5.56 9.02 14.42
CA PHE A 21 -4.52 9.49 13.50
C PHE A 21 -3.10 9.05 13.91
N ASP A 22 -2.69 9.32 15.15
CA ASP A 22 -1.34 8.98 15.60
C ASP A 22 -1.09 7.47 15.64
N SER A 23 -2.11 6.69 15.98
CA SER A 23 -2.02 5.22 15.94
C SER A 23 -1.82 4.72 14.52
N VAL A 24 -2.62 5.19 13.56
CA VAL A 24 -2.50 4.83 12.15
C VAL A 24 -1.14 5.23 11.59
N ARG A 25 -0.66 6.44 11.93
CA ARG A 25 0.68 6.90 11.55
C ARG A 25 1.78 5.99 12.09
N MET A 26 1.72 5.61 13.38
CA MET A 26 2.71 4.71 13.98
C MET A 26 2.68 3.32 13.35
N GLN A 27 1.49 2.78 13.06
CA GLN A 27 1.33 1.52 12.35
C GLN A 27 1.97 1.57 10.95
N ALA A 28 1.76 2.66 10.21
CA ALA A 28 2.37 2.86 8.90
C ALA A 28 3.91 2.96 9.00
N VAL A 29 4.44 3.69 9.98
CA VAL A 29 5.89 3.77 10.22
C VAL A 29 6.47 2.40 10.55
N HIS A 30 5.77 1.60 11.37
CA HIS A 30 6.20 0.26 11.71
C HIS A 30 6.26 -0.65 10.47
N ARG A 31 5.19 -0.69 9.66
CA ARG A 31 5.17 -1.47 8.42
C ARG A 31 6.28 -1.04 7.46
N TRP A 32 6.52 0.26 7.29
CA TRP A 32 7.64 0.72 6.45
C TRP A 32 9.01 0.28 6.97
N ASN A 33 9.21 0.22 8.29
CA ASN A 33 10.45 -0.31 8.86
C ASN A 33 10.60 -1.82 8.62
N GLU A 34 9.50 -2.58 8.60
CA GLU A 34 9.52 -4.01 8.23
C GLU A 34 9.92 -4.18 6.76
N GLU A 35 9.28 -3.44 5.85
CA GLU A 35 9.57 -3.50 4.41
C GLU A 35 10.98 -3.03 4.05
N LEU A 36 11.46 -1.94 4.68
CA LEU A 36 12.83 -1.46 4.48
C LEU A 36 13.87 -2.35 5.17
N GLY A 37 13.47 -3.06 6.24
CA GLY A 37 14.32 -3.95 7.02
C GLY A 37 14.69 -5.26 6.31
N VAL A 38 14.08 -5.55 5.15
CA VAL A 38 14.43 -6.73 4.33
C VAL A 38 15.89 -6.72 3.85
N LEU A 39 16.52 -5.53 3.79
CA LEU A 39 17.93 -5.36 3.48
C LEU A 39 18.64 -4.67 4.64
N THR A 40 19.70 -5.29 5.15
CA THR A 40 20.62 -4.67 6.11
C THR A 40 21.90 -4.27 5.40
N VAL A 41 22.21 -2.97 5.37
CA VAL A 41 23.42 -2.41 4.75
C VAL A 41 24.38 -1.93 5.83
N THR A 42 25.67 -2.27 5.70
CA THR A 42 26.74 -1.86 6.61
C THR A 42 27.77 -0.98 5.91
N GLY A 43 28.34 -0.02 6.63
CA GLY A 43 29.31 0.95 6.10
C GLY A 43 28.65 2.18 5.46
N GLY A 44 29.46 3.02 4.81
CA GLY A 44 29.01 4.28 4.20
C GLY A 44 28.78 5.42 5.22
N THR A 45 28.57 6.62 4.70
CA THR A 45 28.15 7.78 5.50
C THR A 45 26.66 7.72 5.79
N GLN A 46 26.19 8.47 6.80
CA GLN A 46 24.76 8.61 7.09
C GLN A 46 23.97 9.08 5.84
N GLU A 47 24.56 9.97 5.05
CA GLU A 47 23.96 10.46 3.80
C GLU A 47 23.79 9.35 2.76
N GLN A 48 24.81 8.50 2.59
CA GLN A 48 24.75 7.35 1.68
C GLN A 48 23.68 6.34 2.13
N LEU A 49 23.56 6.09 3.44
CA LEU A 49 22.51 5.23 3.99
C LEU A 49 21.12 5.83 3.75
N THR A 50 20.94 7.14 3.97
CA THR A 50 19.69 7.84 3.67
C THR A 50 19.32 7.69 2.19
N ASN A 51 20.27 7.91 1.28
CA ASN A 51 20.03 7.77 -0.16
C ASN A 51 19.65 6.35 -0.53
N PHE A 52 20.32 5.34 0.05
CA PHE A 52 20.02 3.93 -0.19
C PHE A 52 18.59 3.57 0.22
N TYR A 53 18.20 3.84 1.48
CA TYR A 53 16.86 3.50 1.96
C TYR A 53 15.77 4.33 1.29
N THR A 54 16.05 5.57 0.87
CA THR A 54 15.13 6.39 0.08
C THR A 54 14.91 5.79 -1.31
N ALA A 55 15.97 5.33 -1.98
CA ALA A 55 15.85 4.64 -3.26
C ALA A 55 15.08 3.32 -3.11
N LEU A 56 15.37 2.54 -2.07
CA LEU A 56 14.66 1.29 -1.76
C LEU A 56 13.16 1.54 -1.55
N TYR A 57 12.79 2.55 -0.75
CA TYR A 57 11.41 3.00 -0.58
C TYR A 57 10.73 3.28 -1.94
N HIS A 58 11.39 4.02 -2.84
CA HIS A 58 10.83 4.33 -4.16
C HIS A 58 10.57 3.10 -5.03
N THR A 59 11.32 2.00 -4.84
CA THR A 59 11.07 0.75 -5.59
C THR A 59 9.76 0.05 -5.20
N MET A 60 9.19 0.40 -4.05
CA MET A 60 7.98 -0.24 -3.49
C MET A 60 6.73 0.61 -3.67
N LEU A 61 6.82 1.77 -4.32
CA LEU A 61 5.67 2.67 -4.50
C LEU A 61 4.74 2.26 -5.65
N GLN A 62 5.22 1.44 -6.57
CA GLN A 62 4.48 1.03 -7.76
C GLN A 62 4.81 -0.44 -8.09
N PRO A 63 3.82 -1.23 -8.57
CA PRO A 63 2.43 -0.84 -8.81
C PRO A 63 1.58 -0.82 -7.53
N ASN A 64 0.39 -0.22 -7.59
CA ASN A 64 -0.51 -0.05 -6.43
C ASN A 64 -1.69 -1.03 -6.46
N ILE A 65 -2.12 -1.53 -5.30
CA ILE A 65 -3.37 -2.30 -5.17
C ILE A 65 -4.56 -1.44 -5.60
N TYR A 66 -5.42 -2.00 -6.43
CA TYR A 66 -6.57 -1.34 -7.07
C TYR A 66 -7.85 -2.20 -7.03
N ASN A 67 -7.97 -3.09 -6.04
CA ASN A 67 -9.24 -3.70 -5.66
C ASN A 67 -9.71 -3.17 -4.30
N ASP A 68 -11.02 -3.20 -4.09
CA ASP A 68 -11.64 -2.98 -2.79
C ASP A 68 -11.37 -4.18 -1.86
N VAL A 69 -11.69 -4.02 -0.57
CA VAL A 69 -11.47 -5.05 0.47
C VAL A 69 -12.26 -6.34 0.23
N ASP A 70 -13.31 -6.28 -0.60
CA ASP A 70 -14.09 -7.44 -1.04
C ASP A 70 -13.57 -8.07 -2.36
N GLY A 71 -12.43 -7.59 -2.86
CA GLY A 71 -11.81 -8.05 -4.11
C GLY A 71 -12.37 -7.38 -5.38
N SER A 72 -13.40 -6.54 -5.27
CA SER A 72 -13.98 -5.87 -6.45
C SER A 72 -13.02 -4.84 -7.05
N TYR A 73 -12.86 -4.83 -8.37
CA TYR A 73 -12.07 -3.82 -9.07
C TYR A 73 -12.73 -3.39 -10.38
N ARG A 74 -12.35 -2.21 -10.87
CA ARG A 74 -12.78 -1.70 -12.17
C ARG A 74 -11.78 -2.12 -13.24
N GLY A 75 -12.22 -2.96 -14.18
CA GLY A 75 -11.41 -3.40 -15.31
C GLY A 75 -11.21 -2.30 -16.35
N ARG A 76 -10.26 -2.51 -17.28
CA ARG A 76 -10.01 -1.60 -18.42
C ARG A 76 -11.21 -1.50 -19.37
N ASP A 77 -12.13 -2.47 -19.32
CA ASP A 77 -13.40 -2.49 -20.04
C ASP A 77 -14.50 -1.68 -19.34
N MET A 78 -14.14 -0.96 -18.27
CA MET A 78 -15.04 -0.18 -17.42
C MET A 78 -16.09 -1.02 -16.67
N LYS A 79 -15.97 -2.35 -16.66
CA LYS A 79 -16.85 -3.23 -15.88
C LYS A 79 -16.23 -3.54 -14.52
N VAL A 80 -17.09 -3.95 -13.59
CA VAL A 80 -16.66 -4.44 -12.28
C VAL A 80 -16.35 -5.93 -12.41
N HIS A 81 -15.19 -6.32 -11.91
CA HIS A 81 -14.74 -7.70 -11.81
C HIS A 81 -14.32 -7.97 -10.36
N THR A 82 -14.08 -9.23 -10.01
CA THR A 82 -13.64 -9.64 -8.68
C THR A 82 -12.30 -10.36 -8.79
N ALA A 83 -11.33 -9.94 -7.99
CA ALA A 83 -10.02 -10.59 -7.89
C ALA A 83 -10.14 -11.79 -6.95
N GLU A 84 -10.06 -13.00 -7.49
CA GLU A 84 -10.17 -14.25 -6.73
C GLU A 84 -8.79 -14.91 -6.59
N GLY A 85 -8.25 -14.88 -5.37
CA GLY A 85 -6.94 -15.49 -5.07
C GLY A 85 -5.73 -14.67 -5.49
N PHE A 86 -5.91 -13.39 -5.82
CA PHE A 86 -4.83 -12.45 -6.12
C PHE A 86 -5.25 -11.01 -5.80
N ASP A 87 -4.29 -10.10 -5.68
CA ASP A 87 -4.53 -8.65 -5.63
C ASP A 87 -4.43 -8.04 -7.03
N TYR A 88 -5.38 -7.16 -7.38
CA TYR A 88 -5.37 -6.49 -8.67
C TYR A 88 -4.57 -5.18 -8.58
N TYR A 89 -3.54 -5.03 -9.41
CA TYR A 89 -2.63 -3.87 -9.38
C TYR A 89 -2.84 -2.90 -10.56
N THR A 90 -2.45 -1.63 -10.37
CA THR A 90 -2.47 -0.57 -11.39
C THR A 90 -1.23 0.32 -11.33
N VAL A 91 -1.07 1.21 -12.33
CA VAL A 91 0.14 2.02 -12.61
C VAL A 91 1.31 1.15 -13.05
N PHE A 92 1.27 0.75 -14.33
CA PHE A 92 2.34 0.10 -15.08
C PHE A 92 2.88 1.03 -16.16
#